data_AF-X1I9H7-F1
#
_entry.id   AF-X1I9H7-F1
#
_cell.length_a   1.000
_cell.length_b   1.000
_cell.length_c   1.000
_cell.angle_alpha   90.00
_cell.angle_beta   90.00
_cell.angle_gamma   90.00
#
_symmetry.space_group_name_H-M   'P 1'
#
loop_
_entity.id
_entity.type
_entity.pdbx_description
1 polymer ?
#
loop_
_entity_poly.entity_id
_entity_poly.type
_entity_poly.pdbx_seq_one_letter_code
_entity_poly.pdbx_strand_id
1 'polypeptide(L)'
;MYFRKVKLKNYRNFSNLSLDLDSNLNIFIGNNAQGKTNLLEGLNLIIKGSSYRTKEDREAIKWNNESAYLFGEINKDGENIQISLALEKKSEGFYKNKLIKTIKINQNIRKAYYMGSPADREGVFFNFNQN
;
A
#
# COMPACT_ATOMS: atom_id res chain seq x y z
N MET A 1 -18.15 8.18 0.57
CA MET A 1 -16.95 7.51 0.02
C MET A 1 -16.86 6.11 0.59
N TYR A 2 -16.69 5.08 -0.24
CA TYR A 2 -16.56 3.68 0.19
C TYR A 2 -15.63 2.90 -0.75
N PHE A 3 -15.01 1.82 -0.27
CA PHE A 3 -14.28 0.89 -1.13
C PHE A 3 -15.27 -0.03 -1.85
N ARG A 4 -15.10 -0.21 -3.16
CA ARG A 4 -15.79 -1.23 -3.97
C ARG A 4 -15.00 -2.51 -4.05
N LYS A 5 -13.67 -2.40 -4.14
CA LYS A 5 -12.77 -3.53 -4.27
C LYS A 5 -11.48 -3.27 -3.53
N VAL A 6 -10.95 -4.29 -2.89
CA VAL A 6 -9.59 -4.28 -2.32
C VAL A 6 -8.83 -5.50 -2.81
N LYS A 7 -7.56 -5.29 -3.18
CA LYS A 7 -6.62 -6.37 -3.46
C LYS A 7 -5.35 -6.16 -2.65
N LEU A 8 -4.91 -7.21 -1.95
CA LEU A 8 -3.67 -7.22 -1.18
C LEU A 8 -2.83 -8.41 -1.64
N LYS A 9 -1.59 -8.16 -2.03
CA LYS A 9 -0.63 -9.20 -2.42
C LYS A 9 0.63 -9.05 -1.60
N ASN A 10 1.08 -10.15 -1.01
CA ASN A 10 2.27 -10.22 -0.15
C ASN A 10 2.27 -9.14 0.94
N TYR A 11 1.11 -8.83 1.51
CA TYR A 11 0.94 -7.79 2.53
C TYR A 11 0.62 -8.44 3.87
N ARG A 12 1.44 -8.18 4.90
CA ARG A 12 1.33 -8.76 6.24
C ARG A 12 1.20 -10.30 6.15
N ASN A 13 0.10 -10.85 6.65
CA ASN A 13 -0.17 -12.29 6.59
C ASN A 13 -0.82 -12.74 5.26
N PHE A 14 -1.29 -11.83 4.40
CA PHE A 14 -1.94 -12.16 3.14
C PHE A 14 -0.93 -12.43 2.03
N SER A 15 -0.94 -13.63 1.46
CA SER A 15 -0.21 -13.91 0.21
C SER A 15 -0.94 -13.29 -0.98
N ASN A 16 -2.26 -13.51 -1.04
CA ASN A 16 -3.16 -12.90 -2.01
C ASN A 16 -4.55 -12.78 -1.38
N LEU A 17 -5.16 -11.61 -1.47
CA LEU A 17 -6.53 -11.33 -1.06
C LEU A 17 -7.17 -10.46 -2.13
N SER A 18 -8.39 -10.79 -2.53
CA SER A 18 -9.24 -9.95 -3.38
C SER A 18 -10.64 -10.01 -2.84
N LEU A 19 -11.19 -8.85 -2.44
CA LEU A 19 -12.53 -8.73 -1.90
C LEU A 19 -13.28 -7.65 -2.65
N ASP A 20 -14.54 -7.94 -2.97
CA ASP A 20 -15.53 -6.95 -3.36
C ASP A 20 -16.31 -6.56 -2.10
N LEU A 21 -16.59 -5.26 -1.96
CA LEU A 21 -17.14 -4.67 -0.74
C LEU A 21 -18.45 -3.97 -1.05
N ASP A 22 -19.41 -4.14 -0.14
CA ASP A 22 -20.70 -3.46 -0.20
C ASP A 22 -20.56 -1.98 0.18
N SER A 23 -21.41 -1.12 -0.37
CA SER A 23 -21.40 0.32 -0.07
C SER A 23 -21.85 0.67 1.35
N ASN A 24 -22.58 -0.25 2.00
CA ASN A 24 -23.20 -0.03 3.29
C ASN A 24 -22.37 -0.67 4.42
N LEU A 25 -22.58 -1.95 4.68
CA LEU A 25 -21.99 -2.65 5.82
C LEU A 25 -21.24 -3.89 5.37
N ASN A 26 -19.97 -3.97 5.78
CA ASN A 26 -19.11 -5.13 5.54
C ASN A 26 -18.70 -5.71 6.90
N ILE A 27 -19.05 -6.96 7.17
CA ILE A 27 -18.72 -7.65 8.42
C ILE A 27 -17.67 -8.72 8.13
N PHE A 28 -16.49 -8.59 8.75
CA PHE A 28 -15.43 -9.59 8.65
C PHE A 28 -15.38 -10.45 9.92
N ILE A 29 -15.71 -11.73 9.79
CA ILE A 29 -15.77 -12.69 10.90
C ILE A 29 -14.58 -13.64 10.82
N GLY A 30 -14.00 -13.97 11.97
CA GLY A 30 -12.94 -14.96 12.09
C GLY A 30 -12.24 -14.88 13.43
N ASN A 31 -11.34 -15.84 13.71
CA ASN A 31 -10.57 -15.86 14.95
C ASN A 31 -9.56 -14.69 15.04
N ASN A 32 -9.01 -14.48 16.23
CA ASN A 32 -7.90 -13.56 16.41
C ASN A 32 -6.70 -13.97 15.56
N ALA A 33 -5.87 -13.00 15.19
CA ALA A 33 -4.69 -13.17 14.32
C ALA A 33 -4.95 -13.67 12.88
N GLN A 34 -6.20 -13.79 12.43
CA GLN A 34 -6.54 -14.18 11.05
C GLN A 34 -6.37 -13.06 10.00
N GLY A 35 -5.94 -11.87 10.41
CA GLY A 35 -5.67 -10.76 9.49
C GLY A 35 -6.78 -9.73 9.36
N LYS A 36 -7.85 -9.78 10.16
CA LYS A 36 -8.92 -8.75 10.16
C LYS A 36 -8.36 -7.33 10.39
N THR A 37 -7.49 -7.18 11.40
CA THR A 37 -6.79 -5.91 11.66
C THR A 37 -5.87 -5.53 10.51
N ASN A 38 -5.13 -6.49 9.94
CA ASN A 38 -4.27 -6.24 8.78
C ASN A 38 -5.07 -5.75 7.57
N LEU A 39 -6.27 -6.29 7.32
CA LEU A 39 -7.14 -5.82 6.25
C LEU A 39 -7.49 -4.33 6.46
N LEU A 40 -7.93 -3.95 7.67
CA LEU A 40 -8.25 -2.56 7.99
C LEU A 40 -7.02 -1.64 7.90
N GLU A 41 -5.85 -2.09 8.36
CA GLU A 41 -4.58 -1.36 8.20
C GLU A 41 -4.24 -1.16 6.72
N GLY A 42 -4.45 -2.18 5.88
CA GLY A 42 -4.22 -2.11 4.44
C GLY A 42 -5.14 -1.10 3.75
N LEU A 43 -6.44 -1.10 4.07
CA LEU A 43 -7.39 -0.10 3.58
C LEU A 43 -6.99 1.31 4.01
N ASN A 44 -6.63 1.49 5.28
CA ASN A 44 -6.16 2.77 5.80
C ASN A 44 -4.87 3.23 5.12
N LEU A 45 -3.94 2.32 4.82
CA LEU A 45 -2.70 2.62 4.10
C LEU A 45 -2.96 3.03 2.65
N ILE A 46 -3.92 2.40 1.97
CA ILE A 46 -4.35 2.79 0.61
C ILE A 46 -4.88 4.23 0.61
N ILE A 47 -5.75 4.59 1.56
CA ILE A 47 -6.33 5.95 1.62
C ILE A 47 -5.26 7.00 1.95
N LYS A 48 -4.43 6.73 2.97
CA LYS A 48 -3.44 7.71 3.45
C LYS A 48 -2.27 7.86 2.48
N GLY A 49 -1.96 6.82 1.71
CA GLY A 49 -0.80 6.78 0.82
C GLY A 49 0.54 6.70 1.56
N SER A 50 0.62 7.05 2.84
CA SER A 50 1.84 6.94 3.65
C SER A 50 1.56 6.19 4.97
N SER A 51 2.59 5.49 5.45
CA SER A 51 2.68 5.14 6.87
C SER A 51 3.51 6.23 7.55
N TYR A 52 3.40 6.37 8.87
CA TYR A 52 4.18 7.36 9.61
C TYR A 52 5.67 6.99 9.71
N ARG A 53 6.05 5.72 9.47
CA ARG A 53 7.43 5.24 9.68
C ARG A 53 7.89 4.20 8.64
N THR A 54 9.11 4.35 8.14
CA THR A 54 9.77 3.42 7.20
C THR A 54 9.86 1.98 7.66
N LYS A 55 10.10 1.76 8.96
CA LYS A 55 10.19 0.41 9.54
C LYS A 55 8.84 -0.32 9.42
N GLU A 56 7.75 0.40 9.65
CA GLU A 56 6.38 -0.12 9.58
C GLU A 56 6.01 -0.48 8.12
N ASP A 57 6.40 0.33 7.14
CA ASP A 57 6.20 0.01 5.72
C ASP A 57 7.01 -1.22 5.25
N ARG A 58 8.17 -1.50 5.85
CA ARG A 58 8.94 -2.71 5.52
C ARG A 58 8.31 -3.98 6.09
N GLU A 59 7.83 -3.88 7.32
CA GLU A 59 7.11 -4.94 8.03
C GLU A 59 5.71 -5.19 7.45
N ALA A 60 5.21 -4.27 6.61
CA ALA A 60 4.01 -4.47 5.81
C ALA A 60 4.22 -5.51 4.69
N ILE A 61 5.45 -5.70 4.21
CA ILE A 61 5.74 -6.75 3.22
C ILE A 61 5.80 -8.10 3.93
N LYS A 62 4.98 -9.05 3.47
CA LYS A 62 4.94 -10.42 3.96
C LYS A 62 6.35 -11.01 4.05
N TRP A 63 6.59 -11.82 5.08
CA TRP A 63 7.89 -12.43 5.28
C TRP A 63 8.34 -13.24 4.04
N ASN A 64 9.65 -13.26 3.80
CA ASN A 64 10.29 -13.86 2.63
C ASN A 64 9.82 -13.33 1.26
N ASN A 65 9.17 -12.16 1.22
CA ASN A 65 8.86 -11.46 -0.02
C ASN A 65 9.67 -10.16 -0.13
N GLU A 66 10.01 -9.82 -1.37
CA GLU A 66 10.73 -8.59 -1.71
C GLU A 66 9.78 -7.42 -1.93
N SER A 67 8.52 -7.69 -2.28
CA SER A 67 7.54 -6.66 -2.57
C SER A 67 6.15 -6.98 -2.04
N ALA A 68 5.35 -5.92 -1.85
CA ALA A 68 3.93 -5.99 -1.56
C ALA A 68 3.17 -5.04 -2.47
N TYR A 69 1.92 -5.40 -2.78
CA TYR A 69 1.04 -4.58 -3.58
C TYR A 69 -0.33 -4.48 -2.91
N LEU A 70 -0.80 -3.25 -2.78
CA LEU A 70 -2.12 -2.93 -2.27
C LEU A 70 -2.86 -2.13 -3.33
N PHE A 71 -4.12 -2.45 -3.53
CA PHE A 71 -5.00 -1.76 -4.47
C PHE A 71 -6.37 -1.57 -3.84
N GLY A 72 -6.93 -0.39 -4.06
CA GLY A 72 -8.30 -0.05 -3.70
C GLY A 72 -9.01 0.60 -4.87
N GLU A 73 -10.20 0.13 -5.16
CA GLU A 73 -11.18 0.84 -5.97
C GLU A 73 -12.17 1.50 -5.03
N ILE A 74 -12.31 2.81 -5.13
CA ILE A 74 -13.06 3.64 -4.19
C ILE A 74 -14.09 4.44 -4.96
N ASN A 75 -15.33 4.39 -4.52
CA ASN A 75 -16.33 5.34 -4.98
C ASN A 75 -16.36 6.56 -4.05
N LYS A 76 -16.21 7.74 -4.63
CA LYS A 76 -16.35 9.02 -3.93
C LYS A 76 -17.29 9.90 -4.75
N ASP A 77 -18.44 10.22 -4.18
CA ASP A 77 -19.43 11.14 -4.77
C ASP A 77 -19.82 10.75 -6.21
N GLY A 78 -19.96 9.45 -6.47
CA GLY A 78 -20.27 8.91 -7.79
C GLY A 78 -19.06 8.61 -8.67
N GLU A 79 -17.91 9.23 -8.41
CA GLU A 79 -16.67 9.00 -9.16
C GLU A 79 -15.95 7.73 -8.70
N ASN A 80 -15.29 7.05 -9.65
CA ASN A 80 -14.45 5.91 -9.37
C ASN A 80 -12.98 6.32 -9.29
N ILE A 81 -12.37 6.10 -8.13
CA ILE A 81 -10.98 6.40 -7.84
C ILE A 81 -10.26 5.09 -7.57
N GLN A 82 -9.23 4.80 -8.36
CA GLN A 82 -8.34 3.66 -8.15
C GLN A 82 -7.06 4.15 -7.51
N ILE A 83 -6.71 3.58 -6.36
CA ILE A 83 -5.44 3.86 -5.69
C ILE A 83 -4.66 2.56 -5.61
N SER A 84 -3.38 2.62 -5.97
CA SER A 84 -2.46 1.50 -5.76
C SER A 84 -1.18 1.94 -5.08
N LEU A 85 -0.65 1.05 -4.27
CA LEU A 85 0.55 1.24 -3.47
C LEU A 85 1.43 0.00 -3.64
N ALA A 86 2.62 0.20 -4.19
CA ALA A 86 3.65 -0.82 -4.32
C ALA A 86 4.78 -0.53 -3.33
N LEU A 87 5.20 -1.55 -2.60
CA LEU A 87 6.33 -1.51 -1.68
C LEU A 87 7.37 -2.50 -2.21
N GLU A 88 8.62 -2.07 -2.38
CA GLU A 88 9.68 -2.89 -2.95
C GLU A 88 10.97 -2.73 -2.13
N LYS A 89 11.48 -3.83 -1.59
CA LYS A 89 12.79 -3.89 -0.94
C LYS A 89 13.85 -3.89 -2.03
N LYS A 90 14.80 -2.97 -1.94
CA LYS A 90 15.99 -2.96 -2.80
C LYS A 90 17.26 -3.10 -1.97
N SER A 91 18.22 -3.84 -2.52
CA SER A 91 19.53 -4.10 -1.94
C SER A 91 20.67 -3.62 -2.85
N GLU A 92 20.50 -2.47 -3.51
CA GLU A 92 21.54 -1.87 -4.38
C GLU A 92 22.31 -0.76 -3.66
N GLY A 93 23.64 -0.78 -3.79
CA GLY A 93 24.57 0.26 -3.33
C GLY A 93 25.02 0.16 -1.86
N PHE A 94 25.69 1.21 -1.37
CA PHE A 94 26.23 1.28 0.00
C PHE A 94 25.15 1.30 1.10
N TYR A 95 23.92 1.71 0.76
CA TYR A 95 22.78 1.70 1.68
C TYR A 95 22.10 0.34 1.67
N LYS A 96 22.57 -0.56 2.54
CA LYS A 96 21.91 -1.84 2.79
C LYS A 96 20.50 -1.58 3.33
N ASN A 97 19.52 -2.27 2.72
CA ASN A 97 18.10 -2.15 3.02
C ASN A 97 17.51 -0.80 2.59
N LYS A 98 17.22 -0.63 1.29
CA LYS A 98 16.37 0.43 0.73
C LYS A 98 14.92 -0.06 0.57
N LEU A 99 13.94 0.82 0.79
CA LEU A 99 12.54 0.55 0.49
C LEU A 99 12.06 1.60 -0.50
N ILE A 100 11.49 1.14 -1.61
CA ILE A 100 10.82 1.98 -2.59
C ILE A 100 9.34 1.86 -2.35
N LYS A 101 8.66 3.02 -2.33
CA LYS A 101 7.21 3.09 -2.21
C LYS A 101 6.65 3.90 -3.35
N THR A 102 5.82 3.27 -4.17
CA THR A 102 5.20 3.89 -5.35
C THR A 102 3.70 3.96 -5.15
N ILE A 103 3.12 5.15 -5.34
CA ILE A 103 1.68 5.39 -5.23
C ILE A 103 1.15 5.85 -6.59
N LYS A 104 0.13 5.17 -7.09
CA LYS A 104 -0.60 5.58 -8.29
C LYS A 104 -2.05 5.85 -7.97
N ILE A 105 -2.60 6.91 -8.57
CA ILE A 105 -4.03 7.23 -8.53
C ILE A 105 -4.54 7.28 -9.97
N ASN A 106 -5.58 6.51 -10.28
CA ASN A 106 -6.12 6.36 -11.63
C ASN A 106 -5.00 6.12 -12.66
N GLN A 107 -4.12 5.17 -12.35
CA GLN A 107 -2.95 4.76 -13.15
C GLN A 107 -1.81 5.79 -13.27
N ASN A 108 -2.05 7.06 -12.90
CA ASN A 108 -1.04 8.10 -12.88
C ASN A 108 -0.15 7.97 -11.63
N ILE A 109 1.17 7.98 -11.81
CA ILE A 109 2.12 7.99 -10.69
C ILE A 109 2.00 9.35 -10.01
N ARG A 110 1.59 9.34 -8.74
CA ARG A 110 1.51 10.56 -7.94
C ARG A 110 2.81 10.79 -7.17
N LYS A 111 3.38 9.72 -6.60
CA LYS A 111 4.49 9.79 -5.64
C LYS A 111 5.35 8.52 -5.69
N ALA A 112 6.66 8.68 -5.69
CA ALA A 112 7.63 7.63 -5.45
C ALA A 112 8.58 8.07 -4.33
N TYR A 113 8.78 7.23 -3.31
CA TYR A 113 9.65 7.52 -2.17
C TYR A 113 10.79 6.50 -2.11
N TYR A 114 11.98 7.00 -1.79
CA TYR A 114 13.14 6.19 -1.45
C TYR A 114 13.41 6.32 0.03
N MET A 115 13.47 5.19 0.74
CA MET A 115 13.60 5.17 2.19
C MET A 115 14.79 4.28 2.59
N GLY A 116 15.86 4.85 3.13
CA GLY A 116 17.11 4.16 3.50
C GLY A 116 17.92 4.80 4.64
N SER A 117 17.69 6.07 4.98
CA SER A 117 18.30 6.79 6.11
C SER A 117 17.30 7.74 6.80
N PRO A 118 17.53 8.18 8.07
CA PRO A 118 16.70 9.19 8.73
C PRO A 118 16.61 10.54 8.00
N ALA A 119 17.56 10.85 7.10
CA ALA A 119 17.57 12.05 6.26
C ALA A 119 16.68 11.92 5.01
N ASP A 120 16.29 10.70 4.60
CA ASP A 120 15.47 10.45 3.40
C ASP A 120 13.97 10.75 3.63
N ARG A 121 13.63 11.39 4.76
CA ARG A 121 12.27 11.82 5.11
C ARG A 121 11.77 12.96 4.22
N GLU A 122 12.68 13.70 3.58
CA GLU A 122 12.35 14.59 2.48
C GLU A 122 12.39 13.80 1.18
N GLY A 123 11.23 13.23 0.82
CA GLY A 123 11.11 12.36 -0.34
C GLY A 123 11.67 13.00 -1.61
N VAL A 124 12.55 12.29 -2.31
CA VAL A 124 12.92 12.66 -3.69
C VAL A 124 11.69 12.40 -4.57
N PHE A 125 10.97 13.46 -4.90
CA PHE A 125 9.80 13.42 -5.77
C PHE A 125 10.26 13.18 -7.21
N PHE A 126 10.04 11.97 -7.72
CA PHE A 126 10.08 11.75 -9.16
C PHE A 126 8.71 12.07 -9.74
N ASN A 127 8.57 13.26 -10.33
CA ASN A 127 7.42 13.61 -11.15
C ASN A 127 7.60 12.96 -12.52
N PHE A 128 7.09 11.73 -12.68
CA PHE A 128 6.99 11.10 -14.00
C PHE A 128 5.77 11.65 -14.74
N ASN A 129 5.74 12.95 -14.97
CA ASN A 129 5.01 13.52 -16.09
C ASN A 129 6.03 13.71 -17.21
N GLN A 130 6.26 12.66 -18.01
CA GLN A 130 6.77 12.84 -19.36
C GLN A 130 6.06 11.85 -20.29
N ASN A 131 5.23 12.46 -21.14
CA ASN A 131 4.65 12.04 -22.43
C ASN A 131 3.82 10.75 -22.48
#